data_AF-W1WPS0-F1
#
_entry.id   AF-W1WPS0-F1
#
_cell.length_a   1.000
_cell.length_b   1.000
_cell.length_c   1.000
_cell.angle_alpha   90.00
_cell.angle_beta   90.00
_cell.angle_gamma   90.00
#
_symmetry.space_group_name_H-M   'P 1'
#
loop_
_entity.id
_entity.type
_entity.pdbx_description
1 polymer ?
#
loop_
_entity_poly.entity_id
_entity_poly.type
_entity_poly.pdbx_seq_one_letter_code
_entity_poly.pdbx_strand_id
1 'polypeptide(L)' 'MDLVKELFEGSRLALARSITAVENEYENAIDIMKAIYPKTGNARILGITGAPGAGKSTLTDKV' A
#
# COMPACT_ATOMS: atom_id res chain seq x y z
N MET A 1 -6.71 -18.90 6.97
CA MET A 1 -7.09 -17.58 6.39
C MET A 1 -6.03 -17.23 5.39
N ASP A 2 -6.43 -16.96 4.14
CA ASP A 2 -5.51 -16.59 3.07
C ASP A 2 -5.47 -15.06 2.99
N LEU A 3 -4.41 -14.48 3.57
CA LEU A 3 -4.22 -13.03 3.69
C LEU A 3 -4.30 -12.33 2.33
N VAL A 4 -3.71 -12.92 1.29
CA VAL A 4 -3.63 -12.32 -0.04
C VAL A 4 -5.01 -12.38 -0.72
N LYS A 5 -5.75 -13.48 -0.54
CA LYS A 5 -7.12 -13.58 -1.02
C LYS A 5 -8.01 -12.48 -0.42
N GLU A 6 -7.99 -12.33 0.91
CA GLU A 6 -8.79 -11.30 1.60
C GLU A 6 -8.39 -9.87 1.17
N LEU A 7 -7.10 -9.65 0.89
CA LEU A 7 -6.61 -8.38 0.34
C LEU A 7 -7.26 -8.07 -1.01
N PHE A 8 -7.33 -9.06 -1.92
CA PHE A 8 -7.99 -8.88 -3.22
C PHE A 8 -9.52 -8.76 -3.14
N GLU A 9 -10.13 -9.24 -2.06
CA GLU A 9 -11.55 -9.02 -1.75
C GLU A 9 -11.82 -7.62 -1.15
N GLY A 10 -10.78 -6.80 -0.97
CA GLY A 10 -10.90 -5.43 -0.47
C GLY A 10 -10.88 -5.29 1.06
N SER A 11 -10.43 -6.31 1.79
CA SER A 11 -10.30 -6.26 3.24
C SER A 11 -9.25 -5.24 3.67
N ARG A 12 -9.69 -4.16 4.33
CA ARG A 12 -8.79 -3.14 4.91
C ARG A 12 -7.84 -3.73 5.96
N LEU A 13 -8.30 -4.73 6.72
CA LEU A 13 -7.47 -5.40 7.73
C LEU A 13 -6.38 -6.25 7.07
N ALA A 14 -6.71 -6.97 5.98
CA ALA A 14 -5.73 -7.75 5.24
C ALA A 14 -4.70 -6.86 4.56
N LEU A 15 -5.12 -5.70 4.03
CA LEU A 15 -4.21 -4.67 3.51
C LEU A 15 -3.24 -4.17 4.58
N ALA A 16 -3.76 -3.74 5.74
CA ALA A 16 -2.93 -3.24 6.84
C ALA A 16 -1.91 -4.28 7.31
N ARG A 17 -2.34 -5.54 7.49
CA ARG A 17 -1.44 -6.66 7.85
C ARG A 17 -0.38 -6.93 6.79
N SER A 18 -0.73 -6.82 5.51
CA SER A 18 0.23 -7.01 4.41
C SER A 18 1.29 -5.91 4.38
N ILE A 19 0.89 -4.65 4.59
CA ILE A 19 1.82 -3.51 4.73
C ILE A 19 2.75 -3.77 5.91
N THR A 20 2.21 -4.09 7.09
CA THR A 20 3.01 -4.38 8.29
C THR A 20 4.00 -5.53 8.06
N ALA A 21 3.58 -6.62 7.42
CA ALA A 21 4.47 -7.75 7.15
C ALA A 21 5.65 -7.35 6.25
N VAL A 22 5.41 -6.52 5.23
CA VAL A 22 6.45 -6.04 4.31
C VAL A 22 7.37 -5.01 4.98
N GLU A 23 6.83 -4.03 5.69
CA GLU A 23 7.61 -2.98 6.36
C GLU A 23 8.50 -3.53 7.50
N ASN A 24 8.09 -4.63 8.14
CA ASN A 24 8.84 -5.27 9.21
C ASN A 24 9.62 -6.50 8.75
N GLU A 25 9.71 -6.74 7.44
CA GLU A 25 10.49 -7.83 6.84
C GLU A 25 10.17 -9.22 7.44
N TYR A 26 8.90 -9.50 7.70
CA TYR A 26 8.49 -10.82 8.19
C TYR A 26 8.86 -11.91 7.18
N GLU A 27 9.01 -13.14 7.67
CA GLU A 27 9.43 -14.29 6.84
C GLU A 27 8.58 -14.47 5.57
N ASN A 28 7.29 -14.14 5.64
CA ASN A 28 6.34 -14.25 4.54
C ASN A 28 6.23 -12.99 3.64
N ALA A 29 7.00 -11.93 3.90
CA ALA A 29 6.91 -10.66 3.17
C ALA A 29 7.15 -10.84 1.67
N ILE A 30 8.17 -11.62 1.29
CA ILE A 30 8.49 -11.88 -0.12
C ILE A 30 7.37 -12.65 -0.81
N ASP A 31 6.75 -13.61 -0.14
CA ASP A 31 5.67 -14.41 -0.73
C ASP A 31 4.41 -13.58 -0.93
N ILE A 32 4.08 -12.71 0.04
CA ILE A 32 3.00 -11.71 -0.09
C ILE A 32 3.26 -10.81 -1.32
N MET A 33 4.47 -10.24 -1.43
CA MET A 33 4.83 -9.36 -2.53
C MET A 33 4.76 -10.05 -3.90
N LYS A 34 5.26 -11.30 -4.01
CA LYS A 34 5.17 -12.11 -5.23
C LYS A 34 3.73 -12.39 -5.62
N ALA A 35 2.86 -12.68 -4.67
CA ALA A 35 1.46 -12.98 -4.93
C ALA A 35 0.68 -11.72 -5.37
N ILE A 36 1.04 -10.55 -4.85
CA ILE A 36 0.40 -9.27 -5.20
C ILE A 36 0.87 -8.73 -6.55
N TYR A 37 2.17 -8.88 -6.88
CA TYR A 37 2.82 -8.26 -8.04
C TYR A 37 2.05 -8.38 -9.38
N PRO A 38 1.48 -9.53 -9.77
CA PRO A 38 0.76 -9.68 -11.04
C PRO A 38 -0.50 -8.79 -11.20
N LYS A 39 -1.02 -8.24 -10.11
CA LYS A 39 -2.21 -7.37 -10.09
C LYS A 39 -1.88 -5.88 -9.96
N THR A 40 -0.60 -5.53 -9.84
CA THR A 40 -0.12 -4.14 -9.69
C THR A 40 0.02 -3.42 -11.04
N GLY A 41 0.43 -2.14 -11.03
CA GLY A 41 0.73 -1.36 -12.24
C GLY A 41 -0.47 -0.66 -12.91
N ASN A 42 -1.69 -0.87 -12.40
CA ASN A 42 -2.91 -0.28 -12.96
C ASN A 42 -3.31 1.07 -12.33
N ALA A 43 -2.53 1.57 -11.36
CA ALA A 43 -2.80 2.83 -10.66
C ALA A 43 -1.89 3.96 -11.17
N ARG A 44 -2.39 5.20 -11.16
CA ARG A 44 -1.57 6.38 -11.43
C ARG A 44 -0.70 6.69 -10.20
N ILE A 45 0.59 6.91 -10.42
CA ILE A 45 1.54 7.28 -9.37
C ILE A 45 1.89 8.76 -9.53
N LEU A 46 1.58 9.58 -8.53
CA LEU A 46 1.86 11.02 -8.51
C LEU A 46 2.69 11.37 -7.27
N GLY A 47 3.90 11.88 -7.49
CA GLY A 47 4.76 12.39 -6.42
C GLY A 47 4.44 13.84 -6.08
N ILE A 48 4.24 14.15 -4.80
CA ILE A 48 3.97 15.51 -4.31
C ILE A 48 5.07 15.90 -3.33
N THR A 49 5.72 17.04 -3.56
CA THR A 49 6.84 17.56 -2.76
C THR A 49 6.75 19.08 -2.57
N GLY A 50 7.62 19.64 -1.73
CA GLY A 50 7.65 21.06 -1.36
C GLY A 50 8.12 21.27 0.08
N ALA A 51 8.58 22.49 0.40
CA ALA A 51 9.08 22.83 1.73
C ALA A 51 8.04 22.63 2.86
N PRO A 52 8.47 22.50 4.13
CA PRO A 52 7.55 22.59 5.27
C PRO A 52 6.69 23.86 5.18
N GLY A 53 5.38 23.75 5.45
CA GLY A 53 4.45 24.88 5.35
C GLY A 53 3.97 25.24 3.93
N ALA A 54 4.47 24.61 2.85
CA ALA A 54 4.07 24.91 1.47
C ALA A 54 2.62 24.50 1.09
N GLY A 55 1.78 24.12 2.06
CA GLY A 55 0.38 23.75 1.81
C GLY A 55 0.14 22.35 1.23
N LYS A 56 1.15 21.47 1.21
CA LYS A 56 1.03 20.11 0.64
C LYS A 56 -0.14 19.31 1.20
N SER A 57 -0.28 19.25 2.53
CA SER A 57 -1.37 18.51 3.19
C SER A 57 -2.74 19.09 2.85
N THR A 58 -2.86 20.42 2.75
CA THR A 58 -4.11 21.09 2.37
C THR A 58 -4.48 20.80 0.91
N LEU A 59 -3.50 20.70 0.03
CA LEU A 59 -3.72 20.28 -1.34
C LEU A 59 -4.22 18.83 -1.36
N THR A 60 -3.48 17.89 -0.77
CA THR A 60 -3.78 16.45 -0.83
C THR A 60 -5.08 16.04 -0.13
N ASP A 61 -5.57 16.83 0.82
CA ASP A 61 -6.84 16.59 1.50
C ASP A 61 -8.06 17.00 0.66
N LYS A 62 -7.86 17.92 -0.30
CA LYS A 62 -8.93 18.46 -1.15
C LYS A 62 -9.00 17.83 -2.54
N VAL A 63 -7.99 17.08 -2.96
CA VAL A 63 -7.97 16.33 -4.24
C VAL A 63 -8.36 14.88 -4.08
#